data_AF-A0A820BXS1-F1
#
_entry.id   AF-A0A820BXS1-F1
#
_cell.length_a   1.000
_cell.length_b   1.000
_cell.length_c   1.000
_cell.angle_alpha   90.00
_cell.angle_beta   90.00
_cell.angle_gamma   90.00
#
_symmetry.space_group_name_H-M   'P 1'
#
loop_
_entity.id
_entity.type
_entity.pdbx_description
1 polymer ?
#
loop_
_entity_poly.entity_id
_entity_poly.type
_entity_poly.pdbx_seq_one_letter_code
_entity_poly.pdbx_strand_id
1 'polypeptide(L)'
;MKLSDTTILTTATFITSIGALLTLIGLTTPRWLKNGYGLWNCRNVCSPSAATLTVLALIFLVISIVLLIVILVRLLPEKLRIIPLGLLVIATLFLIIATTRYLRRFGIVDYSFELITTAHAFAFIASVLLAFWLGTKMNENSIRNTTRSTLPSSTIVFSSS
;
A
#
# COMPACT_ATOMS: atom_id res chain seq x y z
N MET A 1 17.24 -10.13 15.30
CA MET A 1 16.81 -10.97 14.14
C MET A 1 16.86 -10.10 12.89
N LYS A 2 17.64 -10.47 11.86
CA LYS A 2 17.56 -9.81 10.54
C LYS A 2 16.38 -10.44 9.80
N LEU A 3 15.26 -9.73 9.62
CA LEU A 3 14.24 -10.18 8.68
C LEU A 3 14.82 -10.11 7.26
N SER A 4 14.57 -11.13 6.43
CA SER A 4 14.99 -11.07 5.03
C SER A 4 14.11 -10.06 4.29
N ASP A 5 14.71 -9.31 3.37
CA ASP A 5 14.00 -8.36 2.49
C ASP A 5 12.83 -9.02 1.75
N THR A 6 13.04 -10.27 1.34
CA THR A 6 12.03 -11.09 0.67
C THR A 6 10.83 -11.39 1.58
N THR A 7 11.06 -11.60 2.87
CA THR A 7 9.99 -11.87 3.85
C THR A 7 9.12 -10.62 4.05
N ILE A 8 9.73 -9.43 4.16
CA ILE A 8 8.97 -8.19 4.33
C ILE A 8 8.13 -7.89 3.08
N LEU A 9 8.73 -8.03 1.90
CA LEU A 9 8.05 -7.75 0.63
C LEU A 9 6.93 -8.76 0.33
N THR A 10 7.14 -10.06 0.58
CA THR A 10 6.07 -11.08 0.46
C THR A 10 4.93 -10.80 1.42
N THR A 11 5.23 -10.48 2.69
CA THR A 11 4.22 -10.16 3.71
C THR A 11 3.42 -8.91 3.31
N ALA A 12 4.10 -7.85 2.87
CA ALA A 12 3.43 -6.64 2.39
C ALA A 12 2.53 -6.92 1.17
N THR A 13 2.97 -7.78 0.24
CA THR A 13 2.18 -8.17 -0.93
C THR A 13 0.93 -8.95 -0.51
N PHE A 14 1.08 -9.89 0.42
CA PHE A 14 -0.02 -10.70 0.94
C PHE A 14 -1.08 -9.85 1.65
N ILE A 15 -0.66 -8.98 2.56
CA ILE A 15 -1.53 -8.04 3.29
C ILE A 15 -2.25 -7.11 2.31
N THR A 16 -1.53 -6.58 1.31
CA THR A 16 -2.14 -5.72 0.27
C THR A 16 -3.19 -6.48 -0.54
N SER A 17 -2.92 -7.75 -0.87
CA SER A 17 -3.86 -8.61 -1.62
C SER A 17 -5.14 -8.87 -0.83
N ILE A 18 -5.03 -9.11 0.48
CA ILE A 18 -6.20 -9.21 1.37
C ILE A 18 -6.97 -7.89 1.38
N GLY A 19 -6.29 -6.75 1.56
CA GLY A 19 -6.94 -5.44 1.53
C GLY A 19 -7.69 -5.17 0.22
N ALA A 20 -7.09 -5.50 -0.92
CA ALA A 20 -7.73 -5.38 -2.23
C ALA A 20 -8.95 -6.30 -2.36
N LEU A 21 -8.85 -7.55 -1.91
CA LEU A 21 -9.95 -8.51 -1.92
C LEU A 21 -11.13 -8.04 -1.06
N LEU A 22 -10.86 -7.58 0.16
CA LEU A 22 -11.88 -7.03 1.05
C LEU A 22 -12.52 -5.77 0.46
N THR A 23 -11.73 -4.93 -0.23
CA THR A 23 -12.25 -3.76 -0.95
C THR A 23 -13.18 -4.17 -2.09
N LEU A 24 -12.80 -5.18 -2.87
CA LEU A 24 -13.59 -5.71 -3.98
C LEU A 24 -14.90 -6.35 -3.48
N ILE A 25 -14.83 -7.16 -2.42
CA ILE A 25 -16.01 -7.77 -1.80
C ILE A 25 -16.92 -6.65 -1.28
N GLY A 26 -16.40 -5.71 -0.49
CA GLY A 26 -17.18 -4.60 0.03
C GLY A 26 -17.82 -3.74 -1.06
N LEU A 27 -17.18 -3.58 -2.23
CA LEU A 27 -17.75 -2.84 -3.36
C LEU A 27 -18.89 -3.60 -4.05
N THR A 28 -18.77 -4.92 -4.15
CA THR A 28 -19.70 -5.80 -4.90
C THR A 28 -20.87 -6.27 -4.05
N THR A 29 -20.71 -6.35 -2.72
CA THR A 29 -21.80 -6.78 -1.84
C THR A 29 -22.82 -5.66 -1.59
N PRO A 30 -24.13 -5.95 -1.70
CA PRO A 30 -25.16 -5.10 -1.13
C PRO A 30 -25.07 -5.12 0.40
N ARG A 31 -25.72 -4.17 1.10
CA ARG A 31 -25.58 -3.90 2.56
C ARG A 31 -24.41 -3.00 2.94
N TRP A 32 -24.36 -1.83 2.32
CA TRP A 32 -23.64 -0.68 2.89
C TRP A 32 -24.47 0.03 3.96
N LEU A 33 -25.79 -0.06 3.83
CA LEU A 33 -26.80 0.44 4.76
C LEU A 33 -27.62 -0.74 5.31
N LYS A 34 -28.15 -0.61 6.54
CA LYS A 34 -29.03 -1.61 7.17
C LYS A 34 -30.24 -2.01 6.33
N ASN A 35 -30.69 -1.12 5.45
CA ASN A 35 -31.83 -1.37 4.55
C ASN A 35 -31.45 -2.22 3.32
N GLY A 36 -30.24 -2.78 3.26
CA GLY A 36 -29.80 -3.68 2.19
C GLY A 36 -29.27 -2.96 0.94
N TYR A 37 -29.29 -1.64 0.90
CA TYR A 37 -28.82 -0.90 -0.26
C TYR A 37 -27.30 -1.01 -0.45
N GLY A 38 -26.88 -1.14 -1.71
CA GLY A 38 -25.49 -1.18 -2.12
C GLY A 38 -24.95 0.20 -2.51
N LEU A 39 -23.64 0.29 -2.70
CA LEU A 39 -22.94 1.54 -3.05
C LEU A 39 -23.41 2.16 -4.37
N TRP A 40 -23.84 1.32 -5.32
CA TRP A 40 -24.23 1.69 -6.69
C TRP A 40 -25.74 1.74 -6.92
N ASN A 41 -26.52 1.09 -6.06
CA ASN A 41 -27.95 0.83 -6.31
C ASN A 41 -28.80 1.49 -5.24
N CYS A 42 -28.87 2.83 -5.25
CA CYS A 42 -29.86 3.60 -4.46
C CYS A 42 -30.46 4.71 -5.31
N ARG A 43 -31.80 4.79 -5.35
CA ARG A 43 -32.54 5.81 -6.11
C ARG A 43 -32.28 7.25 -5.67
N ASN A 44 -31.92 7.50 -4.40
CA ASN A 44 -31.64 8.84 -3.84
C ASN A 44 -30.72 8.85 -2.59
N VAL A 45 -30.15 7.70 -2.22
CA VAL A 45 -29.42 7.49 -0.93
C VAL A 45 -27.93 7.17 -1.18
N CYS A 46 -27.42 7.40 -2.39
CA CYS A 46 -26.01 7.17 -2.71
C CYS A 46 -25.16 8.41 -2.44
N SER A 47 -23.93 8.19 -1.95
CA SER A 47 -22.86 9.18 -2.07
C SER A 47 -21.98 8.78 -3.26
N PRO A 48 -22.24 9.31 -4.48
CA PRO A 48 -21.46 8.94 -5.67
C PRO A 48 -19.97 9.22 -5.50
N SER A 49 -19.63 10.24 -4.70
CA SER A 49 -18.24 10.55 -4.35
C SER A 49 -17.54 9.48 -3.49
N ALA A 50 -18.27 8.76 -2.63
CA ALA A 50 -17.68 7.68 -1.84
C ALA A 50 -17.45 6.42 -2.71
N ALA A 51 -18.36 6.18 -3.66
CA ALA A 51 -18.24 5.11 -4.64
C ALA A 51 -17.02 5.30 -5.56
N THR A 52 -16.85 6.50 -6.11
CA THR A 52 -15.69 6.79 -6.97
C THR A 52 -14.38 6.70 -6.22
N LEU A 53 -14.30 7.20 -4.98
CA LEU A 53 -13.10 7.10 -4.15
C LEU A 53 -12.73 5.65 -3.82
N THR A 54 -13.70 4.80 -3.51
CA THR A 54 -13.45 3.37 -3.25
C THR A 54 -13.00 2.61 -4.50
N VAL A 55 -13.56 2.92 -5.68
CA VAL A 55 -13.08 2.36 -6.94
C VAL A 55 -11.65 2.80 -7.25
N LEU A 56 -11.35 4.09 -7.10
CA LEU A 56 -9.99 4.60 -7.32
C LEU A 56 -9.00 3.96 -6.34
N ALA A 57 -9.39 3.77 -5.08
CA ALA A 57 -8.57 3.06 -4.10
C ALA A 57 -8.31 1.60 -4.51
N LEU A 58 -9.33 0.89 -5.00
CA LEU A 58 -9.18 -0.47 -5.49
C LEU A 58 -8.20 -0.54 -6.67
N ILE A 59 -8.31 0.39 -7.62
CA ILE A 59 -7.37 0.47 -8.76
C ILE A 59 -5.94 0.66 -8.26
N PHE A 60 -5.71 1.58 -7.31
CA PHE A 60 -4.37 1.80 -6.75
C PHE A 60 -3.85 0.62 -5.94
N LEU A 61 -4.71 -0.13 -5.25
CA LEU A 61 -4.32 -1.37 -4.57
C LEU A 61 -3.89 -2.45 -5.58
N VAL A 62 -4.64 -2.63 -6.68
CA VAL A 62 -4.28 -3.58 -7.73
C VAL A 62 -2.96 -3.22 -8.41
N ILE A 63 -2.77 -1.93 -8.75
CA ILE A 63 -1.50 -1.46 -9.33
C ILE A 63 -0.34 -1.68 -8.33
N SER A 64 -0.56 -1.40 -7.03
CA SER A 64 0.43 -1.65 -5.99
C SER A 64 0.81 -3.13 -5.90
N ILE A 65 -0.14 -4.06 -5.97
CA ILE A 65 0.12 -5.51 -5.97
C ILE A 65 0.99 -5.89 -7.16
N VAL A 66 0.65 -5.43 -8.37
CA VAL A 66 1.43 -5.72 -9.58
C VAL A 66 2.86 -5.18 -9.42
N LEU A 67 3.03 -3.95 -8.96
CA LEU A 67 4.37 -3.38 -8.74
C LEU A 67 5.16 -4.13 -7.67
N LEU A 68 4.53 -4.55 -6.57
CA LEU A 68 5.18 -5.35 -5.53
C LEU A 68 5.65 -6.70 -6.07
N ILE A 69 4.84 -7.38 -6.90
CA ILE A 69 5.23 -8.61 -7.59
C ILE A 69 6.42 -8.35 -8.52
N VAL A 70 6.39 -7.29 -9.32
CA VAL A 70 7.50 -6.93 -10.22
C VAL A 70 8.79 -6.64 -9.45
N ILE A 71 8.71 -6.00 -8.28
CA ILE A 71 9.86 -5.80 -7.37
C ILE A 71 10.35 -7.13 -6.82
N LEU A 72 9.44 -8.05 -6.47
CA LEU A 72 9.77 -9.38 -5.96
C LEU A 72 10.58 -10.20 -6.97
N VAL A 73 10.23 -10.10 -8.25
CA VAL A 73 10.95 -10.71 -9.39
C VAL A 73 12.22 -9.94 -9.77
N ARG A 74 12.56 -8.86 -9.05
CA ARG A 74 13.75 -8.00 -9.27
C ARG A 74 13.82 -7.33 -10.65
N LEU A 75 12.67 -7.14 -11.29
CA LEU A 75 12.57 -6.50 -12.61
C LEU A 75 12.62 -4.96 -12.55
N LEU A 76 12.50 -4.36 -11.35
CA LEU A 76 12.36 -2.92 -11.18
C LEU A 76 13.66 -2.24 -10.68
N PRO A 77 14.09 -1.12 -11.30
CA PRO A 77 15.22 -0.33 -10.82
C PRO A 77 14.93 0.30 -9.45
N GLU A 78 15.98 0.51 -8.65
CA GLU A 78 15.86 0.91 -7.24
C GLU A 78 15.08 2.21 -7.04
N LYS A 79 15.19 3.15 -7.98
CA LYS A 79 14.50 4.45 -7.92
C LYS A 79 12.97 4.35 -8.01
N LEU A 80 12.45 3.31 -8.67
CA LEU A 80 11.00 3.12 -8.86
C LEU A 80 10.35 2.36 -7.69
N ARG A 81 11.14 1.85 -6.73
CA ARG A 81 10.62 1.07 -5.59
C ARG A 81 9.81 1.90 -4.59
N ILE A 82 9.86 3.24 -4.67
CA ILE A 82 9.06 4.15 -3.83
C ILE A 82 7.63 4.34 -4.34
N ILE A 83 7.37 4.06 -5.63
CA ILE A 83 6.06 4.20 -6.26
C ILE A 83 4.96 3.37 -5.55
N PRO A 84 5.15 2.06 -5.26
CA PRO A 84 4.13 1.29 -4.56
C PRO A 84 3.83 1.83 -3.16
N LEU A 85 4.80 2.45 -2.47
CA LEU A 85 4.54 3.11 -1.20
C LEU A 85 3.60 4.30 -1.37
N GLY A 86 3.89 5.18 -2.34
CA GLY A 86 3.02 6.33 -2.64
C GLY A 86 1.60 5.90 -3.01
N LEU A 87 1.46 4.87 -3.84
CA LEU A 87 0.15 4.33 -4.23
C LEU A 87 -0.62 3.74 -3.05
N LEU A 88 0.04 2.99 -2.17
CA LEU A 88 -0.59 2.45 -0.96
C LEU A 88 -1.09 3.57 -0.03
N VAL A 89 -0.30 4.64 0.14
CA VAL A 89 -0.71 5.81 0.96
C VAL A 89 -1.89 6.54 0.33
N ILE A 90 -1.92 6.71 -0.99
CA ILE A 90 -3.06 7.35 -1.66
C ILE A 90 -4.30 6.46 -1.55
N ALA A 91 -4.16 5.15 -1.71
CA ALA A 91 -5.27 4.20 -1.57
C ALA A 91 -5.84 4.22 -0.14
N THR A 92 -5.00 4.24 0.89
CA THR A 92 -5.47 4.32 2.29
C THR A 92 -6.21 5.62 2.56
N LEU A 93 -5.71 6.76 2.06
CA LEU A 93 -6.38 8.05 2.15
C LEU A 93 -7.75 8.04 1.46
N PHE A 94 -7.86 7.43 0.28
CA PHE A 94 -9.14 7.34 -0.43
C PHE A 94 -10.14 6.47 0.31
N LEU A 95 -9.71 5.33 0.87
CA LEU A 95 -10.58 4.47 1.68
C LEU A 95 -11.09 5.20 2.92
N ILE A 96 -10.22 5.88 3.69
CA ILE A 96 -10.64 6.57 4.91
C ILE A 96 -11.53 7.79 4.61
N ILE A 97 -11.26 8.53 3.54
CA ILE A 97 -12.14 9.63 3.12
C ILE A 97 -13.50 9.08 2.68
N ALA A 98 -13.53 7.98 1.94
CA ALA A 98 -14.76 7.35 1.50
C ALA A 98 -15.60 6.87 2.70
N THR A 99 -15.00 6.15 3.66
CA THR A 99 -15.69 5.67 4.86
C THR A 99 -16.17 6.83 5.73
N THR A 100 -15.33 7.85 5.96
CA THR A 100 -15.70 9.02 6.75
C THR A 100 -16.86 9.80 6.13
N ARG A 101 -16.83 10.01 4.80
CA ARG A 101 -17.93 10.67 4.08
C ARG A 101 -19.23 9.88 4.17
N TYR A 102 -19.14 8.56 4.07
CA TYR A 102 -20.31 7.71 4.13
C TYR A 102 -20.90 7.70 5.56
N LEU A 103 -20.06 7.58 6.58
CA LEU A 103 -20.46 7.63 7.98
C LEU A 103 -21.13 8.96 8.34
N ARG A 104 -20.54 10.09 7.92
CA ARG A 104 -21.08 11.44 8.17
C ARG A 104 -22.45 11.65 7.55
N ARG A 105 -22.71 11.03 6.39
CA ARG A 105 -23.97 11.23 5.64
C ARG A 105 -25.08 10.31 6.10
N PHE A 106 -24.78 9.07 6.47
CA PHE A 106 -25.79 8.05 6.72
C PHE A 106 -25.88 7.58 8.17
N GLY A 107 -24.83 7.74 8.98
CA GLY A 107 -24.79 7.45 10.42
C GLY A 107 -24.91 5.96 10.81
N ILE A 108 -25.64 5.17 10.02
CA ILE A 108 -25.94 3.76 10.24
C ILE A 108 -25.36 2.96 9.09
N VAL A 109 -24.39 2.11 9.40
CA VAL A 109 -23.63 1.30 8.45
C VAL A 109 -23.85 -0.19 8.72
N ASP A 110 -23.49 -1.02 7.74
CA ASP A 110 -23.67 -2.48 7.77
C ASP A 110 -22.41 -3.17 7.23
N TYR A 111 -22.41 -4.50 7.14
CA TYR A 111 -21.28 -5.38 6.85
C TYR A 111 -20.32 -4.91 5.74
N SER A 112 -20.82 -4.39 4.62
CA SER A 112 -19.96 -3.96 3.51
C SER A 112 -19.09 -2.76 3.88
N PHE A 113 -19.57 -1.88 4.76
CA PHE A 113 -18.79 -0.76 5.27
C PHE A 113 -17.67 -1.23 6.21
N GLU A 114 -17.94 -2.23 7.05
CA GLU A 114 -16.93 -2.84 7.92
C GLU A 114 -15.83 -3.51 7.09
N LEU A 115 -16.18 -4.19 5.99
CA LEU A 115 -15.20 -4.74 5.05
C LEU A 115 -14.27 -3.67 4.48
N ILE A 116 -14.79 -2.53 4.04
CA ILE A 116 -13.97 -1.41 3.52
C ILE A 116 -13.10 -0.80 4.62
N THR A 117 -13.62 -0.68 5.83
CA THR A 117 -12.87 -0.16 6.99
C THR A 117 -11.73 -1.11 7.37
N THR A 118 -12.00 -2.40 7.32
CA THR A 118 -10.99 -3.44 7.53
C THR A 118 -9.95 -3.41 6.41
N ALA A 119 -10.37 -3.28 5.16
CA ALA A 119 -9.47 -3.13 4.01
C ALA A 119 -8.51 -1.93 4.16
N HIS A 120 -9.01 -0.80 4.69
CA HIS A 120 -8.17 0.35 5.02
C HIS A 120 -7.07 -0.01 6.03
N ALA A 121 -7.41 -0.74 7.11
CA ALA A 121 -6.42 -1.17 8.10
C ALA A 121 -5.33 -2.06 7.48
N PHE A 122 -5.70 -3.02 6.61
CA PHE A 122 -4.73 -3.85 5.89
C PHE A 122 -3.83 -3.02 4.96
N ALA A 123 -4.41 -2.12 4.17
CA ALA A 123 -3.64 -1.24 3.29
C ALA A 123 -2.68 -0.33 4.08
N PHE A 124 -3.10 0.16 5.26
CA PHE A 124 -2.26 0.95 6.15
C PHE A 124 -1.08 0.13 6.70
N ILE A 125 -1.33 -1.07 7.21
CA ILE A 125 -0.27 -1.97 7.70
C ILE A 125 0.74 -2.27 6.58
N ALA A 126 0.26 -2.54 5.35
CA ALA A 126 1.13 -2.75 4.21
C ALA A 126 2.00 -1.53 3.89
N SER A 127 1.44 -0.32 3.97
CA SER A 127 2.19 0.92 3.75
C SER A 127 3.30 1.13 4.80
N VAL A 128 3.02 0.82 6.07
CA VAL A 128 3.99 0.92 7.17
C VAL A 128 5.12 -0.10 6.97
N LEU A 129 4.79 -1.35 6.62
CA LEU A 129 5.79 -2.39 6.34
C LEU A 129 6.70 -2.00 5.17
N LEU A 130 6.13 -1.44 4.10
CA LEU A 130 6.88 -1.04 2.93
C LEU A 130 7.75 0.21 3.20
N ALA A 131 7.24 1.15 3.99
CA ALA A 131 8.01 2.31 4.46
C ALA A 131 9.19 1.88 5.34
N PHE A 132 8.96 0.94 6.26
CA PHE A 132 10.01 0.36 7.08
C PHE A 132 11.08 -0.32 6.21
N TRP A 133 10.66 -1.14 5.25
CA TRP A 133 11.59 -1.78 4.31
C TRP A 133 12.43 -0.76 3.53
N LEU A 134 11.81 0.25 2.94
CA LEU A 134 12.52 1.31 2.22
C LEU A 134 13.49 2.08 3.14
N GLY A 135 13.07 2.39 4.38
CA GLY A 135 13.91 3.05 5.37
C GLY A 135 15.17 2.25 5.72
N THR A 136 15.05 0.92 5.88
CA THR A 136 16.23 0.07 6.09
C THR A 136 17.19 0.09 4.90
N LYS A 137 16.67 0.12 3.67
CA LYS A 137 17.50 0.18 2.45
C LYS A 137 18.22 1.52 2.28
N MET A 138 17.57 2.62 2.62
CA MET A 138 18.20 3.95 2.57
C MET A 138 19.34 4.05 3.59
N ASN A 139 19.17 3.48 4.79
CA ASN A 139 20.21 3.46 5.81
C ASN A 139 21.43 2.61 5.38
N GLU A 140 21.20 1.42 4.81
CA GLU A 140 22.28 0.57 4.26
C GLU A 140 23.09 1.29 3.17
N ASN A 141 22.41 2.00 2.27
CA ASN A 141 23.06 2.76 1.20
C ASN A 141 23.84 3.97 1.73
N SER A 142 23.33 4.64 2.77
CA SER A 142 24.04 5.73 3.45
C SER A 142 25.34 5.24 4.08
N ILE A 143 25.29 4.15 4.85
CA ILE A 143 26.48 3.54 5.47
C ILE A 143 27.51 3.12 4.42
N ARG A 144 27.05 2.51 3.30
CA ARG A 144 27.92 2.08 2.20
C ARG A 144 28.61 3.26 1.52
N ASN A 145 27.90 4.37 1.32
CA ASN A 145 28.47 5.56 0.69
C ASN A 145 29.49 6.24 1.61
N THR A 146 29.21 6.33 2.91
CA THR A 146 30.16 6.86 3.89
C THR A 146 31.42 6.00 3.95
N THR A 147 31.30 4.67 4.08
CA THR A 147 32.47 3.76 4.10
C THR A 147 33.30 3.86 2.82
N ARG A 148 32.66 3.99 1.65
CA ARG A 148 33.37 4.16 0.37
C ARG A 148 34.12 5.48 0.27
N SER A 149 33.62 6.54 0.91
CA SER A 149 34.29 7.85 0.94
C SER A 149 35.41 7.96 1.99
N THR A 150 35.40 7.08 3.01
CA THR A 150 36.39 7.08 4.11
C THR A 150 37.52 6.07 3.93
N LEU A 151 37.44 5.13 2.98
CA LEU A 151 38.60 4.33 2.61
C LEU A 151 39.55 5.21 1.79
N PRO A 152 40.78 5.49 2.26
CA PRO A 152 41.76 6.18 1.43
C PRO A 152 42.06 5.34 0.19
N SER A 153 42.10 5.97 -0.99
CA SER A 153 42.76 5.42 -2.17
C SER A 153 44.22 5.17 -1.82
N SER A 154 44.55 4.01 -1.26
CA SER A 154 45.92 3.52 -1.22
C SER A 154 46.30 3.14 -2.64
N THR A 155 46.79 4.13 -3.39
CA THR A 155 47.63 3.91 -4.57
C THR A 155 48.84 3.11 -4.08
N ILE A 156 48.81 1.79 -4.25
CA ILE A 156 49.96 0.94 -3.98
C ILE A 156 50.97 1.21 -5.10
N VAL A 157 51.89 2.14 -4.87
CA VAL A 157 53.08 2.32 -5.71
C VAL A 157 54.05 1.20 -5.35
N PHE A 158 54.01 0.11 -6.12
CA PHE A 158 55.09 -0.88 -6.12
C PHE A 158 56.31 -0.25 -6.80
N SER A 159 57.30 0.19 -6.02
CA SER A 159 58.64 0.45 -6.54
C SER A 159 59.40 -0.88 -6.60
N SER A 160 59.50 -1.47 -7.79
CA SER A 160 60.43 -2.56 -8.07
C SER A 160 61.85 -2.03 -8.02
N SER A 161 62.66 -2.62 -7.15
CA SER A 161 64.12 -2.44 -7.04
C SER A 161 64.85 -2.98 -8.26
#